data_AF-A0A1I3NB06-F1
#
_entry.id   AF-A0A1I3NB06-F1
#
_cell.length_a   1.000
_cell.length_b   1.000
_cell.length_c   1.000
_cell.angle_alpha   90.00
_cell.angle_beta   90.00
_cell.angle_gamma   90.00
#
_symmetry.space_group_name_H-M   'P 1'
#
loop_
_entity.id
_entity.type
_entity.pdbx_description
1 polymer ?
#
loop_
_entity_poly.entity_id
_entity_poly.type
_entity_poly.pdbx_seq_one_letter_code
_entity_poly.pdbx_strand_id
1 'polypeptide(L)'
;MELFFTAVTIALVGAAYCLLQHVRSPSALCRKPMSAWLARYQAATPVEQHEMAEMLLRQSARLASRMGVEVHIDRLLPDDGDPITLLQAWQAQLSIAIPAQALPNTPARTVGALLLIRDVQPESFRQLLGQAIAS
;
A
#
# COMPACT_ATOMS: atom_id res chain seq x y z
N MET A 1 -21.87 27.94 26.46
CA MET A 1 -21.59 26.56 26.92
C MET A 1 -21.51 25.55 25.76
N GLU A 2 -22.08 25.82 24.58
CA GLU A 2 -22.10 24.86 23.44
C GLU A 2 -20.76 24.67 22.71
N LEU A 3 -19.92 25.71 22.66
CA LEU A 3 -18.60 25.66 21.99
C LEU A 3 -17.59 24.76 22.72
N PHE A 4 -17.65 24.70 24.05
CA PHE A 4 -16.78 23.83 24.83
C PHE A 4 -17.17 22.36 24.65
N PHE A 5 -18.47 22.07 24.58
CA PHE A 5 -18.94 20.70 24.39
C PHE A 5 -18.56 20.14 23.02
N THR A 6 -18.68 20.96 21.96
CA THR A 6 -18.26 20.59 20.60
C THR A 6 -16.75 20.41 20.48
N ALA A 7 -15.95 21.32 21.04
CA ALA A 7 -14.49 21.18 21.05
C ALA A 7 -14.01 19.93 21.80
N VAL A 8 -14.61 19.64 22.97
CA VAL A 8 -14.28 18.43 23.74
C VAL A 8 -14.67 17.17 22.97
N THR A 9 -15.83 17.15 22.32
CA THR A 9 -16.28 15.99 21.52
C THR A 9 -15.35 15.73 20.34
N ILE A 10 -14.94 16.77 19.60
CA ILE A 10 -13.98 16.64 18.49
C ILE A 10 -12.63 16.11 19.00
N ALA A 11 -12.16 16.64 20.13
CA ALA A 11 -10.90 16.19 20.75
C ALA A 11 -10.97 14.72 21.19
N LEU A 12 -12.10 14.29 21.76
CA LEU A 12 -12.30 12.91 22.22
C LEU A 12 -12.39 11.93 21.05
N VAL A 13 -13.10 12.31 19.98
CA VAL A 13 -13.17 11.52 18.74
C VAL A 13 -11.79 11.45 18.07
N GLY A 14 -11.06 12.57 18.00
CA GLY A 14 -9.70 12.61 17.46
C GLY A 14 -8.72 11.75 18.27
N ALA A 15 -8.78 11.80 19.60
CA ALA A 15 -7.94 10.99 20.48
C ALA A 15 -8.26 9.49 20.36
N ALA A 16 -9.55 9.12 20.33
CA ALA A 16 -9.97 7.74 20.12
C ALA A 16 -9.54 7.21 18.74
N TYR A 17 -9.67 8.03 17.70
CA TYR A 17 -9.20 7.72 16.35
C TYR A 17 -7.68 7.52 16.32
N CYS A 18 -6.91 8.40 16.97
CA CYS A 18 -5.47 8.31 17.03
C CYS A 18 -4.99 7.06 17.78
N LEU A 19 -5.65 6.68 18.87
CA LEU A 19 -5.37 5.45 19.63
C LEU A 19 -5.68 4.19 18.80
N LEU A 20 -6.81 4.18 18.09
CA LEU A 20 -7.17 3.09 17.18
C LEU A 20 -6.18 2.95 16.02
N GLN A 21 -5.71 4.07 15.44
CA GLN A 21 -4.67 4.05 14.41
C GLN A 21 -3.33 3.53 14.94
N HIS A 22 -2.96 3.87 16.17
CA HIS A 22 -1.70 3.41 16.76
C HIS A 22 -1.69 1.88 16.94
N VAL A 23 -2.80 1.30 17.38
CA VAL A 23 -2.97 -0.16 17.48
C VAL A 23 -3.08 -0.81 16.09
N ARG A 24 -3.63 -0.11 15.09
CA ARG A 24 -3.78 -0.55 13.70
C ARG A 24 -2.72 0.04 12.78
N SER A 25 -1.45 0.12 13.21
CA SER A 25 -0.40 0.78 12.42
C SER A 25 -0.45 0.37 10.93
N PRO A 26 -0.79 1.28 10.00
CA PRO A 26 -0.91 0.96 8.59
C PRO A 26 0.39 0.38 8.00
N SER A 27 1.52 0.74 8.60
CA SER A 27 2.83 0.21 8.27
C SER A 27 2.99 -1.28 8.60
N ALA A 28 2.35 -1.76 9.68
CA ALA A 28 2.33 -3.16 10.08
C ALA A 28 1.40 -3.96 9.15
N LEU A 29 0.30 -3.36 8.71
CA LEU A 29 -0.59 -3.97 7.71
C LEU A 29 0.15 -4.24 6.39
N CYS A 30 1.04 -3.35 5.95
CA CYS A 30 1.83 -3.53 4.72
C CYS A 30 2.77 -4.75 4.76
N ARG A 31 3.08 -5.28 5.95
CA ARG A 31 3.89 -6.51 6.13
C ARG A 31 3.04 -7.78 6.13
N LYS A 32 1.72 -7.66 6.24
CA LYS A 32 0.81 -8.80 6.16
C LYS A 32 0.75 -9.34 4.73
N PRO A 33 0.38 -10.62 4.55
CA PRO A 33 0.15 -11.17 3.23
C PRO A 33 -0.86 -10.33 2.43
N MET A 34 -0.67 -10.23 1.11
CA MET A 34 -1.51 -9.38 0.25
C MET A 34 -3.00 -9.71 0.38
N SER A 35 -3.33 -10.99 0.52
CA SER A 35 -4.72 -11.46 0.75
C SER A 35 -5.35 -10.85 2.00
N ALA A 36 -4.63 -10.87 3.13
CA ALA A 36 -5.08 -10.30 4.40
C ALA A 36 -5.14 -8.77 4.36
N TRP A 37 -4.19 -8.13 3.66
CA TRP A 37 -4.20 -6.69 3.46
C TRP A 37 -5.41 -6.25 2.62
N LEU A 38 -5.68 -6.93 1.50
CA LEU A 38 -6.83 -6.67 0.63
C LEU A 38 -8.16 -6.84 1.36
N ALA A 39 -8.31 -7.90 2.16
CA ALA A 39 -9.50 -8.11 2.97
C ALA A 39 -9.74 -6.94 3.95
N ARG A 40 -8.67 -6.43 4.57
CA ARG A 40 -8.78 -5.25 5.45
C ARG A 40 -9.09 -3.98 4.68
N TYR A 41 -8.50 -3.80 3.50
CA TYR A 41 -8.70 -2.65 2.62
C TYR A 41 -10.17 -2.57 2.15
N GLN A 42 -10.74 -3.69 1.70
CA GLN A 42 -12.14 -3.77 1.28
C GLN A 42 -13.13 -3.50 2.42
N ALA A 43 -12.76 -3.84 3.66
CA ALA A 43 -13.57 -3.58 4.84
C ALA A 43 -13.33 -2.20 5.49
N ALA A 44 -12.43 -1.37 4.94
CA ALA A 44 -12.10 -0.06 5.47
C ALA A 44 -13.02 1.04 4.90
N THR A 45 -13.18 2.12 5.66
CA THR A 45 -13.84 3.35 5.19
C THR A 45 -13.03 4.02 4.07
N PRO A 46 -13.62 4.90 3.24
CA PRO A 46 -12.88 5.58 2.16
C PRO A 46 -11.63 6.33 2.63
N VAL A 47 -11.71 6.97 3.81
CA VAL A 47 -10.56 7.66 4.42
C VAL A 47 -9.47 6.65 4.81
N GLU A 48 -9.83 5.56 5.48
CA GLU A 48 -8.87 4.50 5.83
C GLU A 48 -8.27 3.83 4.58
N GLN A 49 -9.04 3.66 3.50
CA GLN A 49 -8.54 3.12 2.24
C GLN A 49 -7.45 4.02 1.65
N HIS A 50 -7.68 5.33 1.61
CA HIS A 50 -6.69 6.28 1.13
C HIS A 50 -5.40 6.23 1.96
N GLU A 51 -5.50 6.25 3.30
CA GLU A 51 -4.34 6.14 4.19
C GLU A 51 -3.59 4.80 4.03
N MET A 52 -4.33 3.70 3.90
CA MET A 52 -3.76 2.37 3.67
C MET A 52 -3.03 2.31 2.32
N ALA A 53 -3.62 2.88 1.27
CA ALA A 53 -3.06 2.95 -0.07
C ALA A 53 -1.76 3.77 -0.06
N GLU A 54 -1.80 4.99 0.47
CA GLU A 54 -0.63 5.86 0.57
C GLU A 54 0.52 5.18 1.34
N MET A 55 0.20 4.55 2.47
CA MET A 55 1.19 3.84 3.27
C MET A 55 1.76 2.62 2.54
N LEU A 56 0.96 1.90 1.77
CA LEU A 56 1.45 0.80 0.94
C LEU A 56 2.43 1.32 -0.10
N LEU A 57 2.12 2.42 -0.81
CA LEU A 57 3.02 3.02 -1.80
C LEU A 57 4.34 3.44 -1.18
N ARG A 58 4.29 4.19 -0.06
CA ARG A 58 5.49 4.64 0.66
C ARG A 58 6.36 3.50 1.16
N GLN A 59 5.77 2.38 1.61
CA GLN A 59 6.52 1.20 2.05
C GLN A 59 7.10 0.44 0.86
N SER A 60 6.35 0.37 -0.24
CA SER A 60 6.75 -0.31 -1.47
C SER A 60 7.89 0.41 -2.17
N ALA A 61 7.82 1.74 -2.31
CA ALA A 61 8.90 2.55 -2.87
C ALA A 61 10.18 2.47 -2.01
N ARG A 62 10.04 2.51 -0.68
CA ARG A 62 11.18 2.28 0.24
C ARG A 62 11.80 0.91 0.06
N LEU A 63 11.00 -0.12 -0.20
CA LEU A 63 11.51 -1.47 -0.45
C LEU A 63 12.18 -1.56 -1.82
N ALA A 64 11.61 -0.95 -2.86
CA ALA A 64 12.21 -0.86 -4.20
C ALA A 64 13.57 -0.15 -4.18
N SER A 65 13.67 0.96 -3.43
CA SER A 65 14.94 1.68 -3.23
C SER A 65 16.01 0.79 -2.58
N ARG A 66 15.64 -0.06 -1.61
CA ARG A 66 16.56 -1.05 -1.03
C ARG A 66 16.98 -2.14 -2.00
N MET A 67 16.20 -2.37 -3.06
CA MET A 67 16.53 -3.28 -4.17
C MET A 67 17.31 -2.57 -5.28
N GLY A 68 17.74 -1.31 -5.07
CA GLY A 68 18.53 -0.53 -6.03
C GLY A 68 17.69 0.22 -7.07
N VAL A 69 16.37 0.27 -6.92
CA VAL A 69 15.47 0.97 -7.85
C VAL A 69 14.86 2.18 -7.16
N GLU A 70 15.26 3.37 -7.61
CA GLU A 70 14.68 4.62 -7.11
C GLU A 70 13.31 4.87 -7.74
N VAL A 71 12.31 5.09 -6.89
CA VAL A 71 10.91 5.26 -7.29
C VAL A 71 10.39 6.55 -6.69
N HIS A 72 10.01 7.49 -7.56
CA HIS A 72 9.36 8.73 -7.17
C HIS A 72 7.84 8.58 -7.31
N ILE A 73 7.15 8.35 -6.19
CA ILE A 73 5.69 8.11 -6.16
C ILE A 73 4.94 9.28 -6.81
N ASP A 74 5.39 10.53 -6.57
CA ASP A 74 4.76 11.74 -7.11
C ASP A 74 4.76 11.80 -8.65
N ARG A 75 5.63 11.04 -9.31
CA ARG A 75 5.67 10.93 -10.78
C ARG A 75 4.85 9.77 -11.33
N LEU A 76 4.42 8.86 -10.46
CA LEU A 76 3.65 7.66 -10.81
C LEU A 76 2.17 7.82 -10.48
N LEU A 77 1.83 8.69 -9.53
CA LEU A 77 0.45 9.02 -9.25
C LEU A 77 -0.22 9.65 -10.49
N PRO A 78 -1.50 9.35 -10.72
CA PRO A 78 -2.28 10.05 -11.75
C PRO A 78 -2.39 11.55 -11.43
N ASP A 79 -2.88 12.35 -12.39
CA ASP A 79 -2.97 13.81 -12.25
C ASP A 79 -3.80 14.28 -11.04
N ASP A 80 -4.68 13.43 -10.51
CA ASP A 80 -5.47 13.64 -9.30
C ASP A 80 -4.69 13.41 -7.99
N GLY A 81 -3.48 12.84 -8.08
CA GLY A 81 -2.64 12.48 -6.95
C GLY A 81 -3.21 11.33 -6.11
N ASP A 82 -4.24 10.61 -6.58
CA ASP A 82 -4.95 9.64 -5.75
C ASP A 82 -4.23 8.27 -5.72
N PRO A 83 -3.69 7.85 -4.56
CA PRO A 83 -3.06 6.53 -4.41
C PRO A 83 -4.03 5.38 -4.63
N ILE A 84 -5.35 5.58 -4.47
CA ILE A 84 -6.37 4.55 -4.70
C ILE A 84 -6.43 4.19 -6.20
N THR A 85 -6.40 5.18 -7.08
CA THR A 85 -6.46 5.00 -8.53
C THR A 85 -5.31 4.13 -9.04
N LEU A 86 -4.09 4.37 -8.55
CA LEU A 86 -2.92 3.54 -8.85
C LEU A 86 -3.11 2.09 -8.38
N LEU A 87 -3.62 1.92 -7.16
CA LEU A 87 -3.86 0.60 -6.57
C LEU A 87 -4.92 -0.21 -7.33
N GLN A 88 -5.95 0.44 -7.87
CA GLN A 88 -6.95 -0.20 -8.72
C GLN A 88 -6.34 -0.68 -10.04
N ALA A 89 -5.50 0.15 -10.68
CA ALA A 89 -4.77 -0.24 -11.88
C ALA A 89 -3.87 -1.45 -11.62
N TRP A 90 -3.20 -1.48 -10.47
CA TRP A 90 -2.41 -2.62 -10.03
C TRP A 90 -3.21 -3.88 -9.76
N GLN A 91 -4.39 -3.79 -9.14
CA GLN A 91 -5.28 -4.93 -8.92
C GLN A 91 -5.69 -5.61 -10.23
N ALA A 92 -5.97 -4.83 -11.28
CA ALA A 92 -6.28 -5.38 -12.59
C ALA A 92 -5.09 -6.13 -13.23
N GLN A 93 -3.86 -5.75 -12.87
CA GLN A 93 -2.63 -6.29 -13.47
C GLN A 93 -1.94 -7.36 -12.62
N LEU A 94 -2.35 -7.52 -11.35
CA LEU A 94 -1.76 -8.44 -10.39
C LEU A 94 -1.81 -9.90 -10.85
N SER A 95 -2.92 -10.31 -11.45
CA SER A 95 -3.11 -11.65 -12.02
C SER A 95 -2.24 -11.92 -13.24
N ILE A 96 -1.75 -10.88 -13.91
CA ILE A 96 -0.96 -10.96 -15.14
C ILE A 96 0.54 -10.96 -14.82
N ALA A 97 0.96 -10.19 -13.81
CA ALA A 97 2.37 -9.90 -13.56
C ALA A 97 3.03 -10.81 -12.51
N ILE A 98 2.27 -11.43 -11.61
CA ILE A 98 2.80 -12.27 -10.54
C ILE A 98 2.09 -13.64 -10.57
N PRO A 99 2.83 -14.77 -10.50
CA PRO A 99 2.21 -16.08 -10.44
C PRO A 99 1.19 -16.17 -9.30
N ALA A 100 -0.04 -16.59 -9.63
CA ALA A 100 -1.17 -16.62 -8.69
C ALA A 100 -0.89 -17.42 -7.40
N GLN A 101 0.05 -18.36 -7.46
CA GLN A 101 0.45 -19.24 -6.35
C GLN A 101 1.31 -18.51 -5.29
N ALA A 102 2.11 -17.52 -5.69
CA ALA A 102 2.99 -16.75 -4.80
C ALA A 102 2.27 -15.55 -4.17
N LEU A 103 1.26 -15.03 -4.86
CA LEU A 103 0.49 -13.83 -4.51
C LEU A 103 -0.14 -13.84 -3.10
N PRO A 104 -0.84 -14.91 -2.65
CA PRO A 104 -1.60 -14.86 -1.40
C PRO A 104 -0.73 -14.84 -0.14
N ASN A 105 0.49 -15.38 -0.21
CA ASN A 105 1.42 -15.46 0.93
C ASN A 105 2.49 -14.36 0.92
N THR A 106 2.65 -13.64 -0.19
CA THR A 106 3.64 -12.57 -0.30
C THR A 106 3.16 -11.32 0.44
N PRO A 107 4.03 -10.65 1.22
CA PRO A 107 3.68 -9.39 1.89
C PRO A 107 3.20 -8.32 0.90
N ALA A 108 2.17 -7.56 1.27
CA ALA A 108 1.59 -6.53 0.41
C ALA A 108 2.64 -5.52 -0.09
N ARG A 109 3.55 -5.06 0.78
CA ARG A 109 4.65 -4.15 0.40
C ARG A 109 5.62 -4.75 -0.63
N THR A 110 5.81 -6.06 -0.62
CA THR A 110 6.72 -6.74 -1.55
C THR A 110 6.08 -6.80 -2.92
N VAL A 111 4.80 -7.17 -2.96
CA VAL A 111 4.00 -7.13 -4.19
C VAL A 111 3.93 -5.72 -4.77
N GLY A 112 3.66 -4.70 -3.94
CA GLY A 112 3.65 -3.30 -4.37
C GLY A 112 5.02 -2.84 -4.89
N ALA A 113 6.12 -3.25 -4.25
CA ALA A 113 7.46 -2.89 -4.71
C ALA A 113 7.78 -3.52 -6.07
N LEU A 114 7.39 -4.78 -6.28
CA LEU A 114 7.54 -5.47 -7.55
C LEU A 114 6.77 -4.77 -8.68
N LEU A 115 5.54 -4.32 -8.42
CA LEU A 115 4.74 -3.55 -9.37
C LEU A 115 5.36 -2.18 -9.68
N LEU A 116 5.85 -1.46 -8.67
CA LEU A 116 6.57 -0.19 -8.88
C LEU A 116 7.83 -0.39 -9.72
N ILE A 117 8.61 -1.45 -9.46
CA ILE A 117 9.80 -1.75 -10.25
C ILE A 117 9.42 -2.10 -11.69
N ARG A 118 8.35 -2.85 -11.91
CA ARG A 118 7.86 -3.15 -13.26
C ARG A 118 7.53 -1.87 -14.03
N ASP A 119 6.89 -0.90 -13.38
CA ASP A 119 6.43 0.33 -14.03
C ASP A 119 7.60 1.30 -14.34
N VAL A 120 8.66 1.30 -13.52
CA VAL A 120 9.83 2.20 -13.69
C VAL A 120 11.01 1.55 -14.43
N GLN A 121 11.28 0.27 -14.16
CA GLN A 121 12.40 -0.50 -14.73
C GLN A 121 11.98 -1.94 -15.08
N PRO A 122 11.30 -2.13 -16.21
CA PRO A 122 10.77 -3.44 -16.60
C PRO A 122 11.85 -4.51 -16.81
N GLU A 123 13.07 -4.13 -17.20
CA GLU A 123 14.20 -5.08 -17.35
C GLU A 123 14.66 -5.62 -16.00
N SER A 124 14.83 -4.76 -14.99
CA SER A 124 15.16 -5.14 -13.61
C SER A 124 14.08 -6.05 -13.00
N PHE A 125 12.82 -5.77 -13.29
CA PHE A 125 11.69 -6.62 -12.88
C PHE A 125 11.79 -8.04 -13.46
N ARG A 126 12.13 -8.19 -14.75
CA ARG A 126 12.31 -9.51 -15.36
C ARG A 126 13.47 -10.28 -14.74
N GLN A 127 14.57 -9.61 -14.40
CA GLN A 127 15.70 -10.24 -13.71
C GLN A 127 15.30 -10.75 -12.31
N LEU A 128 14.55 -9.96 -11.54
CA LEU A 128 14.06 -10.34 -10.22
C LEU A 128 13.09 -11.53 -10.27
N LEU A 129 12.20 -11.57 -11.28
CA LEU A 129 11.30 -12.72 -11.48
C LEU A 129 12.04 -13.95 -12.02
N GLY A 130 13.02 -13.77 -12.92
CA GLY A 130 13.84 -14.86 -13.45
C GLY A 130 14.69 -15.54 -12.37
N GLN A 131 15.14 -14.79 -11.35
CA GLN A 131 15.78 -15.36 -10.17
C GLN A 131 14.80 -16.10 -9.25
N ALA A 132 13.54 -15.66 -9.15
CA ALA A 132 12.53 -16.28 -8.30
C ALA A 132 11.97 -17.62 -8.84
N ILE A 133 12.14 -17.91 -10.13
CA ILE A 133 11.70 -19.19 -10.75
C ILE A 133 12.82 -20.26 -10.66
N ALA A 134 14.04 -19.88 -10.27
CA ALA A 134 15.21 -20.76 -10.24
C ALA A 134 15.56 -21.33 -8.85
N SER A 135 14.68 -21.23 -7.85
CA SER A 135 14.88 -21.78 -6.51
C SER A 135 13.97 -22.96 -6.20
#